data_AF-A0A268TIT9-F1
#
_entry.id   AF-A0A268TIT9-F1
#
_cell.length_a   1.000
_cell.length_b   1.000
_cell.length_c   1.000
_cell.angle_alpha   90.00
_cell.angle_beta   90.00
_cell.angle_gamma   90.00
#
_symmetry.space_group_name_H-M   'P 1'
#
loop_
_entity.id
_entity.type
_entity.pdbx_description
1 polymer ?
#
loop_
_entity_poly.entity_id
_entity_poly.type
_entity_poly.pdbx_seq_one_letter_code
_entity_poly.pdbx_strand_id
1 'polypeptide(L)'
;MLKKVLIFIIFNILLVFGTELNFKVEQKCVHINEFSKQQIDVLLYAYLYGKEHGFGYTMAAIAWQESCSGEYLLNFQDPSAGIYHALIPGVIKKYTKYRDSKFLRNIIGQMLISNPEFASSIALDELKYWKRIRKGNFKSIIKSYNKGFSWEKNHRANRMATNYYLDISKKIKALQNFIPKKLKHYDYKTPSLDLDYSIKKEDKFKPYKKDSKTPTYYLLKEK
;
A
#
# COMPACT_ATOMS: atom_id res chain seq x y z
N MET A 1 43.59 -37.81 -25.42
CA MET A 1 42.66 -36.81 -26.01
C MET A 1 41.24 -36.91 -25.47
N LEU A 2 40.70 -38.10 -25.25
CA LEU A 2 39.31 -38.33 -24.77
C LEU A 2 38.92 -37.58 -23.48
N LYS A 3 39.81 -37.51 -22.46
CA LYS A 3 39.55 -36.78 -21.20
C LYS A 3 39.40 -35.26 -21.40
N LYS A 4 40.10 -34.65 -22.37
CA LYS A 4 40.00 -33.21 -22.64
C LYS A 4 38.68 -32.86 -23.35
N VAL A 5 38.19 -33.76 -24.21
CA VAL A 5 36.89 -33.62 -24.90
C VAL A 5 35.73 -33.75 -23.90
N LEU A 6 35.80 -34.71 -22.97
CA LEU A 6 34.76 -34.92 -21.96
C LEU A 6 34.61 -33.73 -20.99
N ILE A 7 35.73 -33.13 -20.58
CA ILE A 7 35.72 -31.92 -19.72
C ILE A 7 35.11 -30.73 -20.46
N PHE A 8 35.37 -30.59 -21.77
CA PHE A 8 34.78 -29.52 -22.57
C PHE A 8 33.26 -29.67 -22.74
N ILE A 9 32.78 -30.90 -22.87
CA ILE A 9 31.33 -31.19 -22.97
C ILE A 9 30.62 -30.89 -21.64
N ILE A 10 31.20 -31.27 -20.49
CA ILE A 10 30.61 -31.01 -19.17
C ILE A 10 30.57 -29.49 -18.86
N PHE A 11 31.59 -28.74 -19.28
CA PHE A 11 31.62 -27.28 -19.10
C PHE A 11 30.55 -26.55 -19.93
N ASN A 12 30.22 -27.06 -21.13
CA ASN A 12 29.16 -26.48 -21.96
C ASN A 12 27.75 -26.86 -21.49
N ILE A 13 27.55 -28.04 -20.88
CA ILE A 13 26.26 -28.44 -20.29
C ILE A 13 25.91 -27.57 -19.05
N LEU A 14 26.92 -27.13 -18.28
CA LEU A 14 26.71 -26.25 -17.13
C LEU A 14 26.31 -24.80 -17.51
N LEU A 15 26.58 -24.36 -18.74
CA LEU A 15 26.21 -23.02 -19.22
C LEU A 15 24.75 -22.93 -19.70
N VAL A 16 24.09 -24.06 -19.96
CA VAL A 16 22.72 -24.10 -20.53
C VAL A 16 21.63 -24.10 -19.44
N PHE A 17 21.97 -24.33 -18.17
CA PHE A 17 21.00 -24.34 -17.05
C PHE A 17 20.92 -23.04 -16.24
N GLY A 18 21.38 -21.92 -16.80
CA GLY A 18 21.05 -20.60 -16.28
C GLY A 18 19.58 -20.30 -16.53
N THR A 19 18.68 -20.77 -15.65
CA THR A 19 17.29 -20.34 -15.69
C THR A 19 17.25 -18.85 -15.41
N GLU A 20 16.85 -18.06 -16.40
CA GLU A 20 16.50 -16.66 -16.17
C GLU A 20 15.30 -16.64 -15.23
N LEU A 21 15.53 -16.18 -13.99
CA LEU A 21 14.46 -15.83 -13.06
C LEU A 21 13.69 -14.66 -13.65
N ASN A 22 12.68 -14.97 -14.47
CA ASN A 22 11.77 -14.00 -15.05
C ASN A 22 10.79 -13.52 -13.97
N PHE A 23 11.26 -12.64 -13.07
CA PHE A 23 10.41 -12.00 -12.07
C PHE A 23 9.58 -10.89 -12.74
N LYS A 24 8.35 -11.24 -13.10
CA LYS A 24 7.40 -10.28 -13.66
C LYS A 24 6.68 -9.55 -12.53
N VAL A 25 7.05 -8.29 -12.30
CA VAL A 25 6.32 -7.38 -11.40
C VAL A 25 5.24 -6.65 -12.20
N GLU A 26 3.98 -6.92 -11.89
CA GLU A 26 2.87 -6.14 -12.45
C GLU A 26 2.52 -4.97 -11.51
N GLN A 27 2.72 -3.74 -11.99
CA GLN A 27 2.57 -2.52 -11.19
C GLN A 27 1.11 -2.02 -11.03
N LYS A 28 0.11 -2.78 -11.49
CA LYS A 28 -1.28 -2.31 -11.51
C LYS A 28 -2.13 -3.10 -10.54
N CYS A 29 -2.90 -2.37 -9.73
CA CYS A 29 -3.98 -2.96 -8.97
C CYS A 29 -4.96 -3.65 -9.93
N VAL A 30 -5.29 -4.91 -9.62
CA VAL A 30 -6.22 -5.72 -10.42
C VAL A 30 -7.63 -5.15 -10.40
N HIS A 31 -8.51 -5.64 -11.28
CA HIS A 31 -9.91 -5.23 -11.27
C HIS A 31 -10.63 -5.79 -10.04
N ILE A 32 -11.68 -5.13 -9.54
CA ILE A 32 -12.44 -5.56 -8.34
C ILE A 32 -13.02 -6.97 -8.45
N ASN A 33 -13.23 -7.48 -9.66
CA ASN A 33 -13.72 -8.84 -9.90
C ASN A 33 -12.64 -9.91 -9.67
N GLU A 34 -11.37 -9.51 -9.62
CA GLU A 34 -10.20 -10.37 -9.43
C GLU A 34 -9.62 -10.22 -8.02
N PHE A 35 -10.29 -9.47 -7.14
CA PHE A 35 -9.84 -9.26 -5.78
C PHE A 35 -9.81 -10.57 -4.99
N SER A 36 -8.71 -10.79 -4.28
CA SER A 36 -8.59 -11.84 -3.30
C SER A 36 -9.65 -11.68 -2.21
N LYS A 37 -9.89 -12.75 -1.45
CA LYS A 37 -10.78 -12.69 -0.29
C LYS A 37 -10.34 -11.61 0.71
N GLN A 38 -9.03 -11.45 0.93
CA GLN A 38 -8.48 -10.45 1.84
C GLN A 38 -8.75 -9.02 1.33
N GLN A 39 -8.56 -8.76 0.03
CA GLN A 39 -8.87 -7.46 -0.58
C GLN A 39 -10.36 -7.13 -0.48
N ILE A 40 -11.24 -8.13 -0.66
CA ILE A 40 -12.68 -7.96 -0.46
C ILE A 40 -12.98 -7.67 1.01
N ASP A 41 -12.36 -8.38 1.96
CA ASP A 41 -12.55 -8.16 3.39
C ASP A 41 -12.13 -6.72 3.78
N VAL A 42 -11.01 -6.21 3.26
CA VAL A 42 -10.56 -4.82 3.47
C VAL A 42 -11.53 -3.81 2.86
N LEU A 43 -12.04 -4.03 1.65
CA LEU A 43 -13.06 -3.16 1.03
C LEU A 43 -14.32 -3.04 1.89
N LEU A 44 -14.84 -4.17 2.35
CA LEU A 44 -16.08 -4.23 3.13
C LEU A 44 -15.87 -3.62 4.51
N TYR A 45 -14.74 -3.91 5.14
CA TYR A 45 -14.34 -3.26 6.39
C TYR A 45 -14.26 -1.73 6.23
N ALA A 46 -13.56 -1.23 5.21
CA ALA A 46 -13.43 0.22 4.95
C ALA A 46 -14.80 0.88 4.71
N TYR A 47 -15.68 0.21 3.96
CA TYR A 47 -17.05 0.66 3.77
C TYR A 47 -17.82 0.76 5.08
N LEU A 48 -17.78 -0.30 5.90
CA LEU A 48 -18.51 -0.36 7.15
C LEU A 48 -17.97 0.66 8.17
N TYR A 49 -16.65 0.88 8.21
CA TYR A 49 -16.01 1.87 9.07
C TYR A 49 -16.45 3.30 8.73
N GLY A 50 -16.58 3.63 7.45
CA GLY A 50 -16.97 4.96 7.00
C GLY A 50 -18.47 5.23 6.95
N LYS A 51 -19.33 4.19 6.95
CA LYS A 51 -20.75 4.30 6.60
C LYS A 51 -21.51 5.26 7.51
N GLU A 52 -21.27 5.20 8.82
CA GLU A 52 -22.02 5.98 9.83
C GLU A 52 -21.74 7.48 9.75
N HIS A 53 -20.64 7.85 9.07
CA HIS A 53 -20.25 9.23 8.84
C HIS A 53 -20.55 9.71 7.41
N GLY A 54 -21.22 8.89 6.59
CA GLY A 54 -21.50 9.17 5.19
C GLY A 54 -20.28 9.03 4.27
N PHE A 55 -19.25 8.29 4.70
CA PHE A 55 -18.02 8.07 3.94
C PHE A 55 -17.77 6.62 3.54
N GLY A 56 -18.73 5.70 3.72
CA GLY A 56 -18.51 4.27 3.47
C GLY A 56 -17.94 3.96 2.08
N TYR A 57 -18.65 4.34 1.01
CA TYR A 57 -18.14 4.14 -0.34
C TYR A 57 -16.85 4.93 -0.62
N THR A 58 -16.67 6.09 0.01
CA THR A 58 -15.46 6.90 -0.13
C THR A 58 -14.25 6.20 0.47
N MET A 59 -14.35 5.68 1.70
CA MET A 59 -13.27 4.96 2.36
C MET A 59 -12.92 3.68 1.61
N ALA A 60 -13.91 2.91 1.15
CA ALA A 60 -13.66 1.74 0.32
C ALA A 60 -12.97 2.09 -1.02
N ALA A 61 -13.37 3.19 -1.67
CA ALA A 61 -12.72 3.65 -2.90
C ALA A 61 -11.28 4.13 -2.67
N ILE A 62 -11.00 4.79 -1.54
CA ILE A 62 -9.65 5.21 -1.16
C ILE A 62 -8.80 3.97 -0.83
N ALA A 63 -9.30 3.00 -0.06
CA ALA A 63 -8.58 1.75 0.20
C ALA A 63 -8.17 1.05 -1.10
N TRP A 64 -9.09 0.96 -2.07
CA TRP A 64 -8.78 0.45 -3.40
C TRP A 64 -7.73 1.30 -4.12
N GLN A 65 -7.91 2.62 -4.15
CA GLN A 65 -7.01 3.54 -4.86
C GLN A 65 -5.58 3.54 -4.31
N GLU A 66 -5.44 3.51 -2.99
CA GLU A 66 -4.16 3.75 -2.32
C GLU A 66 -3.36 2.46 -2.17
N SER A 67 -3.97 1.39 -1.68
CA SER A 67 -3.26 0.15 -1.32
C SER A 67 -3.69 -1.09 -2.12
N CYS A 68 -4.48 -0.90 -3.18
CA CYS A 68 -5.17 -2.01 -3.84
C CYS A 68 -5.99 -2.85 -2.84
N SER A 69 -6.67 -2.17 -1.92
CA SER A 69 -7.45 -2.79 -0.83
C SER A 69 -6.59 -3.65 0.11
N GLY A 70 -5.45 -3.12 0.51
CA GLY A 70 -4.59 -3.71 1.54
C GLY A 70 -3.46 -4.60 1.04
N GLU A 71 -3.30 -4.77 -0.27
CA GLU A 71 -2.21 -5.55 -0.89
C GLU A 71 -0.85 -4.84 -0.76
N TYR A 72 -0.83 -3.53 -1.00
CA TYR A 72 0.38 -2.72 -0.97
C TYR A 72 0.25 -1.63 0.08
N LEU A 73 0.87 -1.83 1.24
CA LEU A 73 0.67 -0.96 2.42
C LEU A 73 1.77 0.07 2.64
N LEU A 74 2.74 0.16 1.73
CA LEU A 74 3.91 1.04 1.83
C LEU A 74 4.12 1.82 0.55
N ASN A 75 4.38 3.13 0.68
CA ASN A 75 4.83 3.97 -0.41
C ASN A 75 6.16 4.64 -0.01
N PHE A 76 7.20 4.39 -0.81
CA PHE A 76 8.54 4.94 -0.57
C PHE A 76 8.76 6.30 -1.24
N GLN A 77 7.98 6.63 -2.28
CA GLN A 77 8.11 7.92 -2.99
C GLN A 77 7.53 9.05 -2.16
N ASP A 78 6.37 8.83 -1.55
CA ASP A 78 5.76 9.71 -0.56
C ASP A 78 5.62 8.87 0.72
N PRO A 79 6.31 9.21 1.84
CA PRO A 79 6.44 8.32 3.00
C PRO A 79 5.10 8.14 3.71
N SER A 80 4.28 7.24 3.18
CA SER A 80 2.92 6.95 3.58
C SER A 80 2.71 5.45 3.71
N ALA A 81 1.78 5.07 4.59
CA ALA A 81 1.57 3.67 4.93
C ALA A 81 0.13 3.33 5.29
N GLY A 82 -0.17 2.03 5.32
CA GLY A 82 -1.47 1.46 5.67
C GLY A 82 -2.47 1.47 4.53
N ILE A 83 -3.68 0.96 4.80
CA ILE A 83 -4.76 0.75 3.81
C ILE A 83 -5.06 2.03 2.99
N TYR A 84 -4.95 3.20 3.61
CA TYR A 84 -5.30 4.48 3.00
C TYR A 84 -4.09 5.38 2.71
N HIS A 85 -2.87 4.84 2.83
CA HIS A 85 -1.62 5.57 2.64
C HIS A 85 -1.60 6.93 3.35
N ALA A 86 -1.78 6.90 4.67
CA ALA A 86 -1.67 8.12 5.47
C ALA A 86 -0.23 8.65 5.44
N LEU A 87 -0.06 9.94 5.12
CA LEU A 87 1.26 10.58 5.09
C LEU A 87 1.86 10.61 6.50
N ILE A 88 2.92 9.84 6.72
CA ILE A 88 3.49 9.59 8.06
C ILE A 88 3.91 10.91 8.74
N PRO A 89 4.63 11.84 8.09
CA PRO A 89 4.92 13.16 8.67
C PRO A 89 3.67 13.93 9.11
N GLY A 90 2.58 13.81 8.36
CA GLY A 90 1.29 14.44 8.70
C GLY A 90 0.67 13.84 9.96
N VAL A 91 0.72 12.51 10.09
CA VAL A 91 0.25 11.79 11.28
C VAL A 91 1.07 12.19 12.51
N ILE A 92 2.40 12.21 12.41
CA ILE A 92 3.28 12.64 13.49
C ILE A 92 2.92 14.05 13.95
N LYS A 93 2.82 14.98 13.01
CA LYS A 93 2.53 16.40 13.29
C LYS A 93 1.17 16.60 13.97
N LYS A 94 0.16 15.80 13.61
CA LYS A 94 -1.22 15.99 14.07
C LYS A 94 -1.53 15.26 15.36
N TYR A 95 -0.97 14.07 15.57
CA TYR A 95 -1.39 13.16 16.66
C TYR A 95 -0.29 12.88 17.69
N THR A 96 0.89 13.48 17.56
CA THR A 96 1.97 13.29 18.52
C THR A 96 2.57 14.63 18.96
N LYS A 97 3.20 14.63 20.14
CA LYS A 97 4.00 15.78 20.63
C LYS A 97 5.45 15.76 20.15
N TYR A 98 5.84 14.71 19.43
CA TYR A 98 7.23 14.46 19.08
C TYR A 98 7.60 15.13 17.76
N ARG A 99 8.88 15.47 17.62
CA ARG A 99 9.42 15.94 16.34
C ARG A 99 9.52 14.77 15.36
N ASP A 100 9.29 15.09 14.09
CA ASP A 100 9.45 14.13 13.00
C ASP A 100 10.90 13.64 12.92
N SER A 101 11.08 12.32 13.02
CA SER A 101 12.37 11.63 12.95
C SER A 101 12.22 10.31 12.21
N LYS A 102 13.30 9.79 11.61
CA LYS A 102 13.29 8.51 10.88
C LYS A 102 12.79 7.35 11.73
N PHE A 103 13.22 7.30 13.00
CA PHE A 103 12.78 6.26 13.94
C PHE A 103 11.28 6.34 14.22
N LEU A 104 10.77 7.56 14.49
CA LEU A 104 9.33 7.74 14.72
C LEU A 104 8.51 7.43 13.46
N ARG A 105 9.02 7.75 12.26
CA ARG A 105 8.37 7.38 11.01
C ARG A 105 8.24 5.85 10.86
N ASN A 106 9.24 5.09 11.27
CA ASN A 106 9.16 3.62 11.27
C ASN A 106 8.09 3.12 12.24
N ILE A 107 8.01 3.68 13.46
CA ILE A 107 6.98 3.31 14.44
C ILE A 107 5.58 3.60 13.89
N ILE A 108 5.34 4.83 13.44
CA ILE A 108 4.01 5.24 12.93
C ILE A 108 3.66 4.47 11.65
N GLY A 109 4.63 4.28 10.75
CA GLY A 109 4.44 3.45 9.55
C GLY A 109 4.02 2.02 9.91
N GLN A 110 4.73 1.40 10.87
CA GLN A 110 4.39 0.07 11.34
C GLN A 110 2.99 0.02 11.96
N MET A 111 2.60 1.02 12.77
CA MET A 111 1.26 1.11 13.36
C MET A 111 0.16 1.24 12.29
N LEU A 112 0.38 2.05 11.25
CA LEU A 112 -0.55 2.20 10.14
C LEU A 112 -0.73 0.89 9.34
N ILE A 113 0.29 0.04 9.31
CA ILE A 113 0.26 -1.25 8.63
C ILE A 113 -0.39 -2.32 9.50
N SER A 114 0.00 -2.44 10.77
CA SER A 114 -0.43 -3.53 11.64
C SER A 114 -1.77 -3.30 12.33
N ASN A 115 -2.29 -2.06 12.33
CA ASN A 115 -3.55 -1.71 12.97
C ASN A 115 -4.52 -1.05 11.97
N PRO A 116 -5.39 -1.85 11.30
CA PRO A 116 -6.40 -1.35 10.36
C PRO A 116 -7.39 -0.35 10.96
N GLU A 117 -7.70 -0.48 12.26
CA GLU A 117 -8.57 0.44 12.98
C GLU A 117 -7.89 1.80 13.14
N PHE A 118 -6.63 1.81 13.58
CA PHE A 118 -5.83 3.03 13.64
C PHE A 118 -5.75 3.70 12.26
N ALA A 119 -5.36 2.97 11.21
CA ALA A 119 -5.29 3.52 9.86
C ALA A 119 -6.63 4.09 9.36
N SER A 120 -7.74 3.41 9.66
CA SER A 120 -9.09 3.87 9.28
C SER A 120 -9.52 5.11 10.06
N SER A 121 -9.19 5.20 11.35
CA SER A 121 -9.47 6.37 12.17
C SER A 121 -8.76 7.63 11.63
N ILE A 122 -7.49 7.50 11.22
CA ILE A 122 -6.71 8.59 10.63
C ILE A 122 -7.34 9.06 9.32
N ALA A 123 -7.68 8.12 8.41
CA ALA A 123 -8.30 8.46 7.13
C ALA A 123 -9.67 9.12 7.30
N LEU A 124 -10.50 8.60 8.22
CA LEU A 124 -11.81 9.15 8.52
C LEU A 124 -11.70 10.56 9.13
N ASP A 125 -10.76 10.81 10.04
CA ASP A 125 -10.56 12.13 10.62
C ASP A 125 -10.09 13.15 9.56
N GLU A 126 -9.22 12.75 8.64
CA GLU A 126 -8.85 13.58 7.49
C GLU A 126 -10.06 13.91 6.60
N LEU A 127 -10.89 12.92 6.26
CA LEU A 127 -12.13 13.16 5.49
C LEU A 127 -13.10 14.11 6.21
N LYS A 128 -13.25 13.97 7.53
CA LYS A 128 -14.08 14.86 8.35
C LYS A 128 -13.51 16.28 8.40
N TYR A 129 -12.19 16.41 8.58
CA TYR A 129 -11.48 17.69 8.51
C TYR A 129 -11.74 18.39 7.17
N TRP A 130 -11.52 17.69 6.06
CA TRP A 130 -11.73 18.26 4.73
C TRP A 130 -13.20 18.55 4.44
N LYS A 131 -14.14 17.73 4.91
CA LYS A 131 -15.57 18.03 4.78
C LYS A 131 -15.95 19.35 5.43
N ARG A 132 -15.41 19.64 6.61
CA ARG A 132 -15.58 20.93 7.30
C ARG A 132 -14.95 22.07 6.49
N ILE A 133 -13.68 21.95 6.12
CA ILE A 133 -12.94 23.00 5.38
C ILE A 133 -13.56 23.29 4.00
N ARG A 134 -14.08 22.26 3.33
CA ARG A 134 -14.64 22.34 1.98
C ARG A 134 -16.15 22.49 1.94
N LYS A 135 -16.79 22.71 3.09
CA LYS A 135 -18.24 22.94 3.22
C LYS A 135 -19.07 21.85 2.52
N GLY A 136 -18.67 20.60 2.68
CA GLY A 136 -19.35 19.46 2.06
C GLY A 136 -19.13 19.26 0.55
N ASN A 137 -18.36 20.11 -0.14
CA ASN A 137 -18.10 19.93 -1.57
C ASN A 137 -17.24 18.68 -1.82
N PHE A 138 -17.89 17.59 -2.26
CA PHE A 138 -17.24 16.28 -2.41
C PHE A 138 -15.98 16.31 -3.28
N LYS A 139 -16.03 16.98 -4.44
CA LYS A 139 -14.88 17.11 -5.33
C LYS A 139 -13.69 17.75 -4.62
N SER A 140 -13.91 18.86 -3.92
CA SER A 140 -12.87 19.56 -3.17
C SER A 140 -12.39 18.75 -1.96
N ILE A 141 -13.27 17.99 -1.29
CA ILE A 141 -12.88 17.08 -0.19
C ILE A 141 -11.86 16.07 -0.70
N ILE A 142 -12.18 15.34 -1.78
CA ILE A 142 -11.31 14.29 -2.32
C ILE A 142 -10.00 14.86 -2.87
N LYS A 143 -10.05 16.00 -3.56
CA LYS A 143 -8.83 16.70 -4.02
C LYS A 143 -7.92 17.08 -2.84
N SER A 144 -8.52 17.50 -1.74
CA SER A 144 -7.76 17.93 -0.55
C SER A 144 -7.28 16.76 0.28
N TYR A 145 -7.99 15.63 0.29
CA TYR A 145 -7.47 14.39 0.87
C TYR A 145 -6.15 13.99 0.20
N ASN A 146 -6.08 14.07 -1.14
CA ASN A 146 -4.85 13.69 -1.88
C ASN A 146 -3.73 14.75 -1.87
N LYS A 147 -4.06 16.05 -1.92
CA LYS A 147 -3.06 17.12 -2.09
C LYS A 147 -3.10 18.23 -1.04
N GLY A 148 -3.92 18.12 -0.01
CA GLY A 148 -4.15 19.20 0.95
C GLY A 148 -4.58 20.49 0.26
N PHE A 149 -4.06 21.63 0.74
CA PHE A 149 -4.25 22.93 0.08
C PHE A 149 -3.38 23.12 -1.17
N SER A 150 -2.42 22.22 -1.45
CA SER A 150 -1.45 22.43 -2.54
C SER A 150 -2.05 22.38 -3.94
N TRP A 151 -3.20 21.70 -4.12
CA TRP A 151 -3.84 21.61 -5.44
C TRP A 151 -4.35 22.96 -5.95
N GLU A 152 -4.57 23.94 -5.06
CA GLU A 152 -4.99 25.29 -5.43
C GLU A 152 -3.82 26.17 -5.90
N LYS A 153 -2.59 25.77 -5.60
CA LYS A 153 -1.41 26.63 -5.81
C LYS A 153 -0.97 26.73 -7.27
N ASN A 154 -1.23 25.70 -8.08
CA ASN A 154 -0.89 25.72 -9.50
C ASN A 154 -1.70 24.70 -10.31
N HIS A 155 -1.74 24.91 -11.63
CA HIS A 155 -2.50 24.10 -12.58
C HIS A 155 -2.09 22.61 -12.56
N ARG A 156 -0.79 22.30 -12.42
CA ARG A 156 -0.30 20.91 -12.38
C ARG A 156 -0.82 20.17 -11.15
N ALA A 157 -0.74 20.77 -9.98
CA ALA A 157 -1.26 20.21 -8.73
C ALA A 157 -2.79 20.02 -8.78
N ASN A 158 -3.50 21.01 -9.34
CA ASN A 158 -4.94 20.93 -9.56
C ASN A 158 -5.33 19.77 -10.48
N ARG A 159 -4.60 19.59 -11.59
CA ARG A 159 -4.82 18.49 -12.54
C ARG A 159 -4.62 17.13 -11.88
N MET A 160 -3.54 16.94 -11.13
CA MET A 160 -3.28 15.69 -10.39
C MET A 160 -4.40 15.37 -9.40
N ALA A 161 -4.81 16.35 -8.58
CA ALA A 161 -5.89 16.16 -7.62
C ALA A 161 -7.23 15.88 -8.31
N THR A 162 -7.48 16.51 -9.47
CA THR A 162 -8.69 16.28 -10.27
C THR A 162 -8.73 14.87 -10.83
N ASN A 163 -7.61 14.35 -11.34
CA ASN A 163 -7.52 12.96 -11.81
C ASN A 163 -7.81 11.98 -10.67
N TYR A 164 -7.19 12.20 -9.50
CA TYR A 164 -7.46 11.40 -8.30
C TYR A 164 -8.95 11.39 -7.93
N TYR A 165 -9.61 12.56 -7.95
CA TYR A 165 -11.06 12.64 -7.73
C TYR A 165 -11.88 11.83 -8.75
N LEU A 166 -11.50 11.86 -10.03
CA LEU A 166 -12.18 11.09 -11.08
C LEU A 166 -12.02 9.59 -10.84
N ASP A 167 -10.83 9.14 -10.44
CA ASP A 167 -10.56 7.75 -10.12
C ASP A 167 -11.37 7.26 -8.93
N ILE A 168 -11.42 8.05 -7.83
CA ILE A 168 -12.27 7.76 -6.68
C ILE A 168 -13.74 7.71 -7.07
N SER A 169 -14.22 8.65 -7.89
CA SER A 169 -15.62 8.68 -8.34
C SER A 169 -15.97 7.45 -9.19
N LYS A 170 -15.07 7.01 -10.06
CA LYS A 170 -15.23 5.78 -10.84
C LYS A 170 -15.29 4.55 -9.95
N LYS A 171 -14.39 4.45 -8.96
CA LYS A 171 -14.38 3.34 -7.99
C LYS A 171 -15.64 3.31 -7.13
N ILE A 172 -16.12 4.46 -6.65
CA ILE A 172 -17.40 4.56 -5.92
C ILE A 172 -18.54 3.96 -6.74
N LYS A 173 -18.67 4.32 -8.02
CA LYS A 173 -19.71 3.77 -8.90
C LYS A 173 -19.63 2.25 -9.04
N ALA A 174 -18.43 1.70 -9.17
CA ALA A 174 -18.23 0.26 -9.21
C ALA A 174 -18.61 -0.40 -7.86
N LEU A 175 -18.20 0.20 -6.76
CA LEU A 175 -18.46 -0.30 -5.40
C LEU A 175 -19.95 -0.26 -5.02
N GLN A 176 -20.71 0.72 -5.51
CA GLN A 176 -22.16 0.78 -5.30
C GLN A 176 -22.90 -0.46 -5.83
N ASN A 177 -22.39 -1.07 -6.91
CA ASN A 177 -22.94 -2.32 -7.44
C ASN A 177 -22.36 -3.57 -6.78
N PHE A 178 -21.11 -3.49 -6.32
CA PHE A 178 -20.37 -4.64 -5.79
C PHE A 178 -20.68 -4.93 -4.31
N ILE A 179 -20.58 -3.91 -3.46
CA ILE A 179 -20.65 -4.04 -2.00
C ILE A 179 -21.98 -4.62 -1.51
N PRO A 180 -23.16 -4.16 -1.97
CA PRO A 180 -24.44 -4.71 -1.48
C PRO A 180 -24.59 -6.23 -1.72
N LYS A 181 -23.98 -6.76 -2.79
CA LYS A 181 -24.00 -8.19 -3.11
C LYS A 181 -23.13 -9.00 -2.16
N LYS A 182 -22.01 -8.43 -1.71
CA LYS A 182 -21.04 -9.09 -0.82
C LYS A 182 -21.41 -8.96 0.65
N LEU A 183 -22.00 -7.84 1.07
CA LEU A 183 -22.38 -7.58 2.47
C LEU A 183 -23.36 -8.60 3.06
N LYS A 184 -24.24 -9.21 2.24
CA LYS A 184 -25.22 -10.20 2.71
C LYS A 184 -24.59 -11.41 3.40
N HIS A 185 -23.32 -11.66 3.14
CA HIS A 185 -22.58 -12.82 3.63
C HIS A 185 -21.34 -12.42 4.42
N TYR A 186 -21.21 -11.15 4.79
CA TYR A 186 -20.04 -10.62 5.46
C TYR A 186 -20.31 -10.44 6.95
N ASP A 187 -19.60 -11.20 7.77
CA ASP A 187 -19.50 -10.96 9.20
C ASP A 187 -18.43 -9.89 9.47
N TYR A 188 -18.82 -8.81 10.15
CA TYR A 188 -17.93 -7.68 10.36
C TYR A 188 -16.77 -8.07 11.26
N LYS A 189 -15.56 -7.89 10.75
CA LYS A 189 -14.34 -8.09 11.51
C LYS A 189 -13.24 -7.17 10.99
N THR A 190 -12.33 -6.80 11.88
CA THR A 190 -11.08 -6.15 11.48
C THR A 190 -10.30 -7.10 10.59
N PRO A 191 -9.89 -6.70 9.37
CA PRO A 191 -9.18 -7.59 8.47
C PRO A 191 -7.80 -7.91 9.06
N SER A 192 -7.41 -9.19 9.00
CA SER A 192 -6.01 -9.55 9.21
C SER A 192 -5.23 -9.07 7.99
N LEU A 193 -4.41 -8.05 8.17
CA LEU A 193 -3.39 -7.69 7.20
C LEU A 193 -2.21 -8.62 7.48
N ASP A 194 -2.34 -9.88 7.08
CA ASP A 194 -1.20 -10.79 7.06
C ASP A 194 -0.19 -10.15 6.12
N LEU A 195 0.85 -9.54 6.69
CA LEU A 195 2.07 -9.27 5.95
C LEU A 195 2.64 -10.65 5.66
N ASP A 196 2.18 -11.24 4.56
CA ASP A 196 2.67 -12.52 4.09
C ASP A 196 4.10 -12.33 3.59
N TYR A 197 5.03 -12.17 4.53
CA TYR A 197 6.46 -12.31 4.29
C TYR A 197 6.83 -13.78 4.04
N SER A 198 5.86 -14.72 3.96
CA SER A 198 6.14 -16.01 3.38
C SER A 198 6.45 -15.77 1.90
N ILE A 199 7.75 -15.64 1.63
CA ILE A 199 8.32 -16.11 0.38
C ILE A 199 7.67 -17.48 0.19
N LYS A 200 6.72 -17.59 -0.76
CA LYS A 200 6.18 -18.88 -1.18
C LYS A 200 7.39 -19.78 -1.29
N LYS A 201 7.35 -20.88 -0.54
CA LYS A 201 8.47 -21.81 -0.37
C LYS A 201 8.63 -22.63 -1.65
N GLU A 202 8.78 -21.95 -2.77
CA GLU A 202 9.14 -22.49 -4.06
C GLU A 202 10.46 -21.80 -4.43
N ASP A 203 11.45 -22.67 -4.60
CA ASP A 203 12.88 -22.44 -4.64
C ASP A 203 13.53 -21.97 -3.34
N LYS A 204 14.19 -22.94 -2.69
CA LYS A 204 15.13 -22.74 -1.58
C LYS A 204 16.07 -21.59 -1.94
N PHE A 205 15.82 -20.40 -1.40
CA PHE A 205 16.79 -19.33 -1.37
C PHE A 205 18.04 -19.88 -0.68
N LYS A 206 19.05 -20.24 -1.48
CA LYS A 206 20.37 -20.60 -0.95
C LYS A 206 21.03 -19.27 -0.60
N PRO A 207 21.19 -18.92 0.69
CA PRO A 207 21.89 -17.70 1.04
C PRO A 207 23.26 -17.72 0.37
N TYR A 208 23.60 -16.63 -0.30
CA TYR A 208 24.91 -16.41 -0.88
C TYR A 208 25.97 -16.70 0.20
N LYS A 209 26.79 -17.73 -0.01
CA LYS A 209 27.93 -18.00 0.85
C LYS A 209 28.89 -16.83 0.66
N LYS A 210 29.02 -16.01 1.70
CA LYS A 210 29.91 -14.86 1.73
C LYS A 210 31.34 -15.33 1.51
N ASP A 211 31.88 -15.13 0.31
CA ASP A 211 33.31 -15.21 0.09
C ASP A 211 33.98 -14.13 0.95
N SER A 212 34.88 -14.58 1.81
CA SER A 212 35.65 -13.76 2.72
C SER A 212 36.63 -12.91 1.92
N LYS A 213 36.22 -11.71 1.48
CA LYS A 213 37.09 -10.57 1.13
C LYS A 213 36.26 -9.28 0.95
N THR A 214 36.06 -8.57 2.07
CA THR A 214 35.80 -7.10 2.24
C THR A 214 34.50 -6.46 1.70
N PRO A 215 34.05 -5.28 2.21
CA PRO A 215 34.35 -4.60 3.49
C PRO A 215 33.09 -4.33 4.35
N THR A 216 33.30 -4.23 5.66
CA THR A 216 32.32 -3.91 6.70
C THR A 216 31.92 -2.44 6.66
N TYR A 217 30.64 -2.13 6.44
CA TYR A 217 30.10 -0.78 6.71
C TYR A 217 29.49 -0.74 8.12
N TYR A 218 30.16 0.07 8.95
CA TYR A 218 29.87 0.60 10.28
C TYR A 218 28.51 0.29 10.94
N LEU A 219 28.59 -0.47 12.03
CA LEU A 219 27.67 -0.39 13.16
C LEU A 219 27.78 1.00 13.79
N LEU A 220 26.68 1.74 13.83
CA LEU A 220 26.56 2.99 14.56
C LEU A 220 26.72 2.69 16.06
N LYS A 221 27.79 3.23 16.66
CA LYS A 221 27.97 3.30 18.11
C LYS A 221 26.88 4.19 18.69
N GLU A 222 26.23 3.67 19.72
CA GLU A 222 25.36 4.39 20.65
C GLU A 222 26.14 5.54 21.33
N LYS A 223 25.50 6.70 21.38
CA LYS A 223 25.66 7.73 22.41
C LYS A 223 24.32 8.38 22.65
#